data_AF-A0A934L182-F1
#
_entry.id   AF-A0A934L182-F1
#
_cell.length_a   1.000
_cell.length_b   1.000
_cell.length_c   1.000
_cell.angle_alpha   90.00
_cell.angle_beta   90.00
_cell.angle_gamma   90.00
#
_symmetry.space_group_name_H-M   'P 1'
#
loop_
_entity.id
_entity.type
_entity.pdbx_description
1 polymer ?
#
loop_
_entity_poly.entity_id
_entity_poly.type
_entity_poly.pdbx_seq_one_letter_code
_entity_poly.pdbx_strand_id
1 'polypeptide(L)'
;MGWETALDRLVTRQIHLAERGELPHEDAIAIVREVHALQPGRAETAFHLGHARALLGADLKEPDARDHAARRWYLFGRLRGHERRGDQDRADSTLGILQKCVRLGCFAQLPDGVRAGYHAELGTRLLAASEFDEARQHFTIAGPIAGTERCLRSRTAVGEALACLRVHRIEELRPQPERADRAAAMAYLDAGGDGDEGTVPEAHFLRGLFAYETGNWQEAATRFDLCKRRFRRVGGRDDRVLARTDFLLAASLLASGNADESARALRLMDESLGTVRPDLETFYAVHEELKARDRRLALRFLDAVDVGRGTAPDQLLFVALEYLALGEAQPASAAAERVLEVAVDLDQRVEAMRVLLTVHNMRGDRAAARTTYQDIRELLMQRGKFAEIERLLKDEDFVGQALDHVETKVELVGVYEEMEGKEIDKAQLQIAIARSLRARKDESSLRDAFALLREVDAAFPELAQDELRALGKLIELADESQPDLGAGAQRCKDLSASLGRRARVLVVGGNERQRRHHPKLEALAAEWGFDGEWLMANYCSPQKVVSAIADRLQHGVDVVVLLHWNRHETTEPALELARRASVPARTVHYAGFTSLQVCLLEMLERAIGQGAAEQELAGSAKGGRGKGRR
;
A
#
# COMPACT_ATOMS: atom_id res chain seq x y z
N MET A 1 24.76 48.40 13.58
CA MET A 1 24.87 48.59 12.11
C MET A 1 26.00 49.57 11.80
N GLY A 2 26.61 49.52 10.61
CA GLY A 2 27.78 50.37 10.28
C GLY A 2 27.55 51.89 10.31
N TRP A 3 26.29 52.32 10.35
CA TRP A 3 25.89 53.73 10.40
C TRP A 3 25.65 54.29 11.81
N GLU A 4 25.58 53.43 12.84
CA GLU A 4 25.15 53.83 14.19
C GLU A 4 26.25 54.54 14.99
N THR A 5 26.01 55.80 15.33
CA THR A 5 26.80 56.53 16.33
C THR A 5 26.50 56.01 17.74
N ALA A 6 27.28 56.46 18.74
CA ALA A 6 26.99 56.14 20.14
C ALA A 6 25.58 56.58 20.57
N LEU A 7 25.11 57.73 20.04
CA LEU A 7 23.77 58.23 20.29
C LEU A 7 22.70 57.31 19.68
N ASP A 8 22.88 56.83 18.45
CA ASP A 8 21.90 55.94 17.80
C ASP A 8 21.76 54.62 18.52
N ARG A 9 22.88 54.06 19.00
CA ARG A 9 22.87 52.83 19.82
C ARG A 9 22.15 53.07 21.14
N LEU A 10 22.37 54.21 21.78
CA LEU A 10 21.68 54.56 23.01
C LEU A 10 20.17 54.67 22.80
N VAL A 11 19.73 55.43 21.78
CA VAL A 11 18.29 55.58 21.46
C VAL A 11 17.66 54.24 21.10
N THR A 12 18.31 53.45 20.25
CA THR A 12 17.84 52.09 19.89
C THR A 12 17.71 51.21 21.13
N ARG A 13 18.67 51.27 22.05
CA ARG A 13 18.62 50.53 23.32
C ARG A 13 17.44 50.97 24.19
N GLN A 14 17.13 52.27 24.25
CA GLN A 14 15.94 52.74 24.99
C GLN A 14 14.65 52.20 24.39
N ILE A 15 14.54 52.16 23.04
CA ILE A 15 13.40 51.54 22.36
C ILE A 15 13.28 50.06 22.72
N HIS A 16 14.40 49.32 22.76
CA HIS A 16 14.41 47.89 23.14
C HIS A 16 14.18 47.64 24.63
N LEU A 17 14.54 48.58 25.50
CA LEU A 17 14.19 48.53 26.93
C LEU A 17 12.68 48.71 27.10
N ALA A 18 12.09 49.68 26.39
CA ALA A 18 10.66 49.90 26.42
C ALA A 18 9.86 48.73 25.86
N GLU A 19 10.29 48.15 24.74
CA GLU A 19 9.68 46.96 24.15
C GLU A 19 9.65 45.77 25.11
N ARG A 20 10.65 45.64 25.99
CA ARG A 20 10.72 44.61 27.03
C ARG A 20 9.99 44.98 28.34
N GLY A 21 9.39 46.17 28.41
CA GLY A 21 8.75 46.70 29.62
C GLY A 21 9.72 47.17 30.71
N GLU A 22 11.01 47.25 30.41
CA GLU A 22 12.07 47.72 31.34
C GLU A 22 12.14 49.26 31.42
N LEU A 23 11.48 49.96 30.50
CA LEU A 23 11.34 51.42 30.47
C LEU A 23 9.89 51.77 30.08
N PRO A 24 9.25 52.80 30.67
CA PRO A 24 7.95 53.28 30.22
C PRO A 24 7.97 53.66 28.73
N HIS A 25 6.96 53.23 27.96
CA HIS A 25 6.88 53.54 26.53
C HIS A 25 6.92 55.06 26.26
N GLU A 26 6.26 55.84 27.10
CA GLU A 26 6.20 57.30 26.99
C GLU A 26 7.59 57.95 27.08
N ASP A 27 8.45 57.46 27.97
CA ASP A 27 9.81 57.96 28.14
C ASP A 27 10.68 57.66 26.90
N ALA A 28 10.60 56.44 26.37
CA ALA A 28 11.30 56.08 25.13
C ALA A 28 10.81 56.91 23.95
N ILE A 29 9.49 57.13 23.85
CA ILE A 29 8.88 57.96 22.80
C ILE A 29 9.31 59.43 22.94
N ALA A 30 9.38 59.96 24.16
CA ALA A 30 9.86 61.31 24.43
C ALA A 30 11.32 61.48 23.99
N ILE A 31 12.20 60.54 24.37
CA ILE A 31 13.61 60.54 23.95
C ILE A 31 13.73 60.55 22.42
N VAL A 32 12.97 59.70 21.72
CA VAL A 32 12.99 59.66 20.25
C VAL A 32 12.51 60.98 19.64
N ARG A 33 11.45 61.60 20.19
CA ARG A 33 10.92 62.90 19.74
C ARG A 33 11.93 64.02 19.96
N GLU A 34 12.56 64.08 21.13
CA GLU A 34 13.56 65.09 21.48
C GLU A 34 14.79 64.98 20.59
N VAL A 35 15.32 63.78 20.39
CA VAL A 35 16.49 63.56 19.51
C VAL A 35 16.18 63.97 18.06
N HIS A 36 14.97 63.68 17.56
CA HIS A 36 14.55 64.15 16.25
C HIS A 36 14.36 65.68 16.19
N ALA A 37 13.75 66.27 17.21
CA ALA A 37 13.53 67.73 17.28
C ALA A 37 14.84 68.52 17.35
N LEU A 38 15.87 67.98 18.00
CA LEU A 38 17.20 68.59 18.09
C LEU A 38 17.94 68.58 16.74
N GLN A 39 17.72 67.55 15.90
CA GLN A 39 18.38 67.42 14.60
C GLN A 39 17.42 66.88 13.52
N PRO A 40 16.43 67.67 13.09
CA PRO A 40 15.40 67.20 12.17
C PRO A 40 15.94 66.88 10.78
N GLY A 41 17.05 67.52 10.37
CA GLY A 41 17.74 67.26 9.10
C GLY A 41 18.65 66.02 9.11
N ARG A 42 18.83 65.36 10.26
CA ARG A 42 19.64 64.14 10.37
C ARG A 42 18.78 62.92 10.06
N ALA A 43 19.00 62.30 8.91
CA ALA A 43 18.13 61.24 8.40
C ALA A 43 18.07 59.99 9.32
N GLU A 44 19.13 59.71 10.09
CA GLU A 44 19.17 58.65 11.09
C GLU A 44 18.16 58.86 12.23
N THR A 45 17.79 60.10 12.55
CA THR A 45 16.75 60.35 13.56
C THR A 45 15.36 59.88 13.07
N ALA A 46 15.14 59.90 11.74
CA ALA A 46 13.93 59.37 11.14
C ALA A 46 13.85 57.85 11.24
N PHE A 47 14.99 57.13 11.25
CA PHE A 47 15.03 55.70 11.56
C PHE A 47 14.42 55.40 12.93
N HIS A 48 14.83 56.15 13.96
CA HIS A 48 14.32 55.95 15.33
C HIS A 48 12.82 56.20 15.42
N LEU A 49 12.29 57.20 14.71
CA LEU A 49 10.84 57.43 14.60
C LEU A 49 10.12 56.21 14.02
N GLY A 50 10.62 55.67 12.91
CA GLY A 50 10.03 54.49 12.28
C GLY A 50 10.15 53.24 13.14
N HIS A 51 11.31 53.03 13.75
CA HIS A 51 11.59 51.87 14.60
C HIS A 51 10.71 51.87 15.85
N ALA A 52 10.62 53.00 16.55
CA ALA A 52 9.75 53.16 17.72
C ALA A 52 8.26 53.03 17.34
N ARG A 53 7.82 53.61 16.21
CA ARG A 53 6.45 53.44 15.73
C ARG A 53 6.09 51.98 15.51
N ALA A 54 6.95 51.24 14.82
CA ALA A 54 6.74 49.82 14.55
C ALA A 54 6.85 48.95 15.81
N LEU A 55 7.79 49.22 16.73
CA LEU A 55 8.03 48.40 17.93
C LEU A 55 7.18 48.72 19.14
N LEU A 56 6.76 49.96 19.31
CA LEU A 56 6.02 50.42 20.50
C LEU A 56 4.57 50.80 20.17
N GLY A 57 4.17 50.78 18.89
CA GLY A 57 2.85 51.23 18.46
C GLY A 57 2.64 52.74 18.61
N ALA A 58 3.73 53.51 18.72
CA ALA A 58 3.70 54.93 18.99
C ALA A 58 3.12 55.74 17.82
N ASP A 59 2.27 56.72 18.10
CA ASP A 59 1.83 57.70 17.10
C ASP A 59 2.92 58.76 16.88
N LEU A 60 3.86 58.43 16.00
CA LEU A 60 4.98 59.28 15.60
C LEU A 60 4.79 59.73 14.16
N LYS A 61 4.87 61.06 13.94
CA LYS A 61 4.67 61.69 12.64
C LYS A 61 5.70 61.18 11.61
N GLU A 62 5.21 60.79 10.43
CA GLU A 62 6.08 60.43 9.30
C GLU A 62 6.79 61.69 8.75
N PRO A 63 8.06 61.60 8.33
CA PRO A 63 8.75 62.70 7.65
C PRO A 63 7.99 63.21 6.41
N ASP A 64 8.26 64.46 6.01
CA ASP A 64 7.66 65.06 4.82
C ASP A 64 7.88 64.16 3.58
N ALA A 65 6.83 64.00 2.77
CA ALA A 65 6.88 63.21 1.54
C ALA A 65 7.95 63.70 0.55
N ARG A 66 8.34 64.99 0.63
CA ARG A 66 9.38 65.62 -0.19
C ARG A 66 10.80 65.31 0.30
N ASP A 67 10.97 64.99 1.58
CA ASP A 67 12.26 64.57 2.13
C ASP A 67 12.45 63.05 1.95
N HIS A 68 12.85 62.68 0.73
CA HIS A 68 13.02 61.28 0.37
C HIS A 68 14.07 60.55 1.22
N ALA A 69 15.11 61.26 1.70
CA ALA A 69 16.16 60.66 2.51
C ALA A 69 15.63 60.30 3.91
N ALA A 70 15.00 61.26 4.61
CA ALA A 70 14.39 61.01 5.91
C ALA A 70 13.27 59.96 5.81
N ARG A 71 12.46 60.02 4.75
CA ARG A 71 11.38 59.04 4.52
C ARG A 71 11.91 57.62 4.33
N ARG A 72 12.99 57.44 3.56
CA ARG A 72 13.63 56.13 3.40
C ARG A 72 14.13 55.58 4.73
N TRP A 73 14.82 56.40 5.53
CA TRP A 73 15.32 55.98 6.85
C TRP A 73 14.19 55.65 7.82
N TYR A 74 13.09 56.41 7.80
CA TYR A 74 11.88 56.09 8.53
C TYR A 74 11.28 54.74 8.13
N LEU A 75 11.13 54.49 6.83
CA LEU A 75 10.64 53.20 6.33
C LEU A 75 11.59 52.04 6.69
N PHE A 76 12.91 52.26 6.62
CA PHE A 76 13.90 51.29 7.08
C PHE A 76 13.78 51.00 8.58
N GLY A 77 13.60 52.03 9.41
CA GLY A 77 13.33 51.87 10.84
C GLY A 77 12.08 51.04 11.11
N ARG A 78 11.00 51.33 10.39
CA ARG A 78 9.75 50.56 10.46
C ARG A 78 9.96 49.10 10.07
N LEU A 79 10.67 48.83 8.97
CA LEU A 79 10.99 47.47 8.52
C LEU A 79 11.73 46.70 9.63
N ARG A 80 12.81 47.27 10.17
CA ARG A 80 13.59 46.67 11.27
C ARG A 80 12.77 46.47 12.54
N GLY A 81 11.81 47.33 12.80
CA GLY A 81 10.89 47.18 13.93
C GLY A 81 9.94 46.00 13.75
N HIS A 82 9.30 45.87 12.59
CA HIS A 82 8.44 44.72 12.28
C HIS A 82 9.22 43.40 12.27
N GLU A 83 10.43 43.37 11.71
CA GLU A 83 11.31 42.19 11.75
C GLU A 83 11.60 41.72 13.18
N ARG A 84 11.89 42.66 14.10
CA ARG A 84 12.21 42.35 15.50
C ARG A 84 11.00 41.82 16.27
N ARG A 85 9.78 42.29 15.99
CA ARG A 85 8.55 41.77 16.62
C ARG A 85 8.22 40.33 16.22
N GLY A 86 8.89 39.77 15.21
CA GLY A 86 8.48 38.50 14.62
C GLY A 86 7.21 38.62 13.78
N ASP A 87 6.77 39.85 13.46
CA ASP A 87 5.63 40.13 12.55
C ASP A 87 5.99 39.80 11.08
N GLN A 88 6.88 38.84 10.84
CA GLN A 88 7.31 38.42 9.50
C GLN A 88 6.15 37.84 8.68
N ASP A 89 5.14 37.29 9.36
CA ASP A 89 3.95 36.68 8.76
C ASP A 89 2.89 37.71 8.32
N ARG A 90 2.98 38.97 8.78
CA ARG A 90 2.19 40.07 8.20
C ARG A 90 2.91 40.61 6.98
N ALA A 91 2.97 39.78 5.93
CA ALA A 91 3.55 40.11 4.63
C ALA A 91 3.07 41.51 4.18
N ASP A 92 1.79 41.82 4.33
CA ASP A 92 1.16 43.10 3.98
C ASP A 92 1.85 44.35 4.58
N SER A 93 2.47 44.23 5.76
CA SER A 93 3.10 45.36 6.45
C SER A 93 4.55 45.60 6.04
N THR A 94 5.35 44.55 5.84
CA THR A 94 6.76 44.65 5.44
C THR A 94 6.90 44.75 3.92
N LEU A 95 6.08 44.00 3.16
CA LEU A 95 5.95 44.09 1.71
C LEU A 95 5.60 45.52 1.29
N GLY A 96 4.56 46.10 1.90
CA GLY A 96 4.14 47.46 1.60
C GLY A 96 5.20 48.53 1.94
N ILE A 97 6.05 48.29 2.93
CA ILE A 97 7.19 49.16 3.25
C ILE A 97 8.27 49.05 2.17
N LEU A 98 8.65 47.83 1.78
CA LEU A 98 9.66 47.59 0.74
C LEU A 98 9.22 48.15 -0.62
N GLN A 99 7.96 47.93 -1.01
CA GLN A 99 7.37 48.52 -2.22
C GLN A 99 7.42 50.05 -2.21
N LYS A 100 7.20 50.69 -1.05
CA LYS A 100 7.35 52.14 -0.91
C LYS A 100 8.81 52.56 -1.04
N CYS A 101 9.75 51.85 -0.43
CA CYS A 101 11.17 52.14 -0.50
C CYS A 101 11.71 52.13 -1.94
N VAL A 102 11.39 51.09 -2.72
CA VAL A 102 11.89 50.97 -4.11
C VAL A 102 11.29 52.02 -5.07
N ARG A 103 10.12 52.59 -4.73
CA ARG A 103 9.45 53.65 -5.51
C ARG A 103 9.95 55.07 -5.18
N LEU A 104 10.78 55.26 -4.15
CA LEU A 104 11.32 56.59 -3.81
C LEU A 104 12.30 57.06 -4.89
N GLY A 105 12.24 58.33 -5.29
CA GLY A 105 13.14 58.89 -6.31
C GLY A 105 14.62 58.80 -5.94
N CYS A 106 14.95 58.85 -4.64
CA CYS A 106 16.33 58.68 -4.16
C CYS A 106 16.83 57.23 -4.17
N PHE A 107 15.96 56.24 -4.41
CA PHE A 107 16.33 54.83 -4.37
C PHE A 107 17.39 54.48 -5.43
N ALA A 108 17.30 55.08 -6.61
CA ALA A 108 18.26 54.90 -7.69
C ALA A 108 19.68 55.40 -7.32
N GLN A 109 19.81 56.30 -6.34
CA GLN A 109 21.09 56.89 -5.91
C GLN A 109 21.81 56.04 -4.85
N LEU A 110 21.20 54.95 -4.37
CA LEU A 110 21.80 54.08 -3.36
C LEU A 110 22.92 53.22 -3.95
N PRO A 111 23.89 52.78 -3.11
CA PRO A 111 24.90 51.81 -3.54
C PRO A 111 24.25 50.54 -4.10
N ASP A 112 24.88 49.95 -5.10
CA ASP A 112 24.39 48.79 -5.84
C ASP A 112 24.00 47.62 -4.93
N GLY A 113 24.89 47.18 -4.03
CA GLY A 113 24.58 46.11 -3.07
C GLY A 113 23.35 46.40 -2.20
N VAL A 114 23.13 47.67 -1.83
CA VAL A 114 21.94 48.06 -1.06
C VAL A 114 20.69 47.96 -1.92
N ARG A 115 20.71 48.48 -3.16
CA ARG A 115 19.56 48.40 -4.08
C ARG A 115 19.19 46.96 -4.40
N ALA A 116 20.20 46.14 -4.71
CA ALA A 116 20.03 44.72 -4.94
C ALA A 116 19.45 44.02 -3.71
N GLY A 117 19.93 44.35 -2.50
CA GLY A 117 19.40 43.81 -1.25
C GLY A 117 17.91 44.12 -1.03
N TYR A 118 17.49 45.36 -1.31
CA TYR A 118 16.07 45.75 -1.23
C TYR A 118 15.19 45.00 -2.23
N HIS A 119 15.66 44.84 -3.48
CA HIS A 119 14.92 44.08 -4.48
C HIS A 119 14.88 42.58 -4.15
N ALA A 120 15.98 42.01 -3.67
CA ALA A 120 16.04 40.62 -3.24
C ALA A 120 15.06 40.35 -2.08
N GLU A 121 15.07 41.19 -1.04
CA GLU A 121 14.16 41.05 0.10
C GLU A 121 12.70 41.24 -0.32
N LEU A 122 12.41 42.21 -1.19
CA LEU A 122 11.07 42.39 -1.76
C LEU A 122 10.61 41.14 -2.53
N GLY A 123 11.49 40.57 -3.35
CA GLY A 123 11.25 39.31 -4.05
C GLY A 123 10.93 38.17 -3.07
N THR A 124 11.69 38.04 -1.98
CA THR A 124 11.44 37.03 -0.93
C THR A 124 10.07 37.20 -0.26
N ARG A 125 9.64 38.44 0.01
CA ARG A 125 8.30 38.70 0.59
C ARG A 125 7.17 38.41 -0.39
N LEU A 126 7.34 38.75 -1.66
CA LEU A 126 6.39 38.40 -2.72
C LEU A 126 6.30 36.89 -2.92
N LEU A 127 7.43 36.19 -2.86
CA LEU A 127 7.48 34.74 -2.91
C LEU A 127 6.68 34.13 -1.76
N ALA A 128 6.86 34.63 -0.53
CA ALA A 128 6.07 34.21 0.64
C ALA A 128 4.57 34.54 0.50
N ALA A 129 4.21 35.59 -0.24
CA ALA A 129 2.83 35.96 -0.56
C ALA A 129 2.24 35.19 -1.76
N SER A 130 2.97 34.25 -2.37
CA SER A 130 2.60 33.51 -3.59
C SER A 130 2.52 34.36 -4.87
N GLU A 131 3.11 35.56 -4.87
CA GLU A 131 3.18 36.46 -6.03
C GLU A 131 4.42 36.14 -6.89
N PHE A 132 4.45 34.93 -7.47
CA PHE A 132 5.64 34.34 -8.09
C PHE A 132 6.22 35.17 -9.25
N ASP A 133 5.37 35.72 -10.12
CA ASP A 133 5.83 36.48 -11.27
C ASP A 133 6.44 37.83 -10.87
N GLU A 134 5.83 38.54 -9.91
CA GLU A 134 6.38 39.78 -9.37
C GLU A 134 7.65 39.52 -8.56
N ALA A 135 7.69 38.43 -7.77
CA ALA A 135 8.87 38.01 -7.05
C ALA A 135 10.05 37.79 -8.01
N ARG A 136 9.80 37.03 -9.09
CA ARG A 136 10.79 36.76 -10.15
C ARG A 136 11.31 38.05 -10.77
N GLN A 137 10.44 38.98 -11.15
CA GLN A 137 10.85 40.28 -11.72
C GLN A 137 11.83 41.02 -10.81
N HIS A 138 11.58 41.04 -9.50
CA HIS A 138 12.46 41.69 -8.55
C HIS A 138 13.81 40.97 -8.39
N PHE A 139 13.85 39.63 -8.42
CA PHE A 139 15.12 38.90 -8.43
C PHE A 139 15.92 39.12 -9.72
N THR A 140 15.25 39.15 -10.88
CA THR A 140 15.87 39.47 -12.17
C THR A 140 16.49 40.88 -12.16
N ILE A 141 15.87 41.86 -11.51
CA ILE A 141 16.43 43.21 -11.32
C ILE A 141 17.62 43.18 -10.34
N ALA A 142 17.50 42.45 -9.24
CA ALA A 142 18.51 42.42 -8.19
C ALA A 142 19.84 41.76 -8.63
N GLY A 143 19.77 40.70 -9.43
CA GLY A 143 20.93 39.89 -9.84
C GLY A 143 22.05 40.70 -10.50
N PRO A 144 21.78 41.46 -11.59
CA PRO A 144 22.77 42.30 -12.25
C PRO A 144 23.30 43.43 -11.34
N ILE A 145 22.43 44.01 -10.51
CA ILE A 145 22.80 45.11 -9.61
C ILE A 145 23.74 44.61 -8.49
N ALA A 146 23.58 43.37 -8.01
CA ALA A 146 24.46 42.82 -6.97
C ALA A 146 25.95 42.84 -7.37
N GLY A 147 26.25 42.86 -8.67
CA GLY A 147 27.60 43.11 -9.19
C GLY A 147 28.63 42.11 -8.66
N THR A 148 29.58 42.61 -7.86
CA THR A 148 30.66 41.80 -7.26
C THR A 148 30.28 41.13 -5.95
N GLU A 149 29.12 41.44 -5.37
CA GLU A 149 28.62 40.81 -4.13
C GLU A 149 28.12 39.39 -4.41
N ARG A 150 29.05 38.44 -4.52
CA ARG A 150 28.77 37.03 -4.90
C ARG A 150 27.65 36.38 -4.08
N CYS A 151 27.64 36.60 -2.77
CA CYS A 151 26.62 36.04 -1.86
C CYS A 151 25.22 36.57 -2.17
N LEU A 152 25.10 37.88 -2.39
CA LEU A 152 23.82 38.50 -2.73
C LEU A 152 23.33 38.01 -4.09
N ARG A 153 24.22 37.94 -5.09
CA ARG A 153 23.90 37.43 -6.44
C ARG A 153 23.48 35.95 -6.41
N SER A 154 24.14 35.13 -5.61
CA SER A 154 23.76 33.72 -5.43
C SER A 154 22.40 33.60 -4.75
N ARG A 155 22.12 34.42 -3.73
CA ARG A 155 20.81 34.46 -3.06
C ARG A 155 19.68 34.92 -3.99
N THR A 156 19.92 35.93 -4.83
CA THR A 156 18.93 36.39 -5.82
C THR A 156 18.63 35.30 -6.84
N ALA A 157 19.65 34.57 -7.30
CA ALA A 157 19.48 33.45 -8.22
C ALA A 157 18.65 32.30 -7.61
N VAL A 158 18.85 32.00 -6.33
CA VAL A 158 17.99 31.02 -5.60
C VAL A 158 16.54 31.50 -5.56
N GLY A 159 16.31 32.77 -5.21
CA GLY A 159 14.96 33.34 -5.19
C GLY A 159 14.28 33.30 -6.57
N GLU A 160 15.03 33.63 -7.63
CA GLU A 160 14.55 33.57 -9.01
C GLU A 160 14.20 32.14 -9.44
N ALA A 161 15.05 31.16 -9.08
CA ALA A 161 14.81 29.75 -9.32
C ALA A 161 13.56 29.26 -8.58
N LEU A 162 13.40 29.60 -7.29
CA LEU A 162 12.20 29.25 -6.51
C LEU A 162 10.92 29.86 -7.07
N ALA A 163 10.97 31.14 -7.46
CA ALA A 163 9.85 31.81 -8.11
C ALA A 163 9.50 31.16 -9.47
N CYS A 164 10.50 30.75 -10.25
CA CYS A 164 10.32 30.02 -11.49
C CYS A 164 9.65 28.66 -11.27
N LEU A 165 10.04 27.93 -10.22
CA LEU A 165 9.42 26.65 -9.84
C LEU A 165 8.07 26.81 -9.13
N ARG A 166 7.67 28.06 -8.83
CA ARG A 166 6.46 28.40 -8.07
C ARG A 166 6.42 27.76 -6.68
N VAL A 167 7.55 27.78 -5.97
CA VAL A 167 7.69 27.21 -4.62
C VAL A 167 8.16 28.28 -3.64
N HIS A 168 7.62 28.29 -2.43
CA HIS A 168 7.90 29.35 -1.46
C HIS A 168 9.26 29.20 -0.82
N ARG A 169 9.68 27.95 -0.54
CA ARG A 169 10.93 27.61 0.16
C ARG A 169 11.56 26.32 -0.34
N ILE A 170 12.86 26.15 -0.11
CA ILE A 170 13.56 24.92 -0.53
C ILE A 170 13.08 23.68 0.24
N GLU A 171 12.57 23.84 1.47
CA GLU A 171 12.01 22.73 2.27
C GLU A 171 10.78 22.07 1.63
N GLU A 172 10.12 22.72 0.67
CA GLU A 172 8.91 22.21 0.02
C GLU A 172 9.25 21.34 -1.20
N LEU A 173 10.46 21.46 -1.75
CA LEU A 173 10.86 20.79 -2.99
C LEU A 173 11.20 19.32 -2.81
N ARG A 174 10.34 18.39 -3.25
CA ARG A 174 10.62 16.94 -3.29
C ARG A 174 11.23 16.50 -4.62
N PRO A 175 12.14 15.51 -4.68
CA PRO A 175 12.58 14.90 -5.92
C PRO A 175 11.41 14.59 -6.86
N GLN A 176 11.52 15.03 -8.11
CA GLN A 176 10.55 14.78 -9.17
C GLN A 176 11.30 14.46 -10.48
N PRO A 177 11.03 13.32 -11.15
CA PRO A 177 11.72 12.97 -12.38
C PRO A 177 11.45 14.00 -13.50
N GLU A 178 10.21 14.47 -13.59
CA GLU A 178 9.72 15.42 -14.59
C GLU A 178 9.33 16.76 -13.95
N ARG A 179 10.33 17.49 -13.44
CA ARG A 179 10.12 18.84 -12.93
C ARG A 179 10.00 19.86 -14.06
N ALA A 180 8.84 20.52 -14.14
CA ALA A 180 8.65 21.67 -15.02
C ALA A 180 9.65 22.79 -14.69
N ASP A 181 10.12 23.49 -15.73
CA ASP A 181 11.04 24.62 -15.63
C ASP A 181 12.40 24.35 -14.95
N ARG A 182 12.77 23.07 -14.72
CA ARG A 182 14.07 22.67 -14.15
C ARG A 182 15.26 23.30 -14.89
N ALA A 183 15.21 23.31 -16.23
CA ALA A 183 16.27 23.89 -17.05
C ALA A 183 16.40 25.42 -16.87
N ALA A 184 15.27 26.13 -16.77
CA ALA A 184 15.25 27.57 -16.53
C ALA A 184 15.76 27.89 -15.11
N ALA A 185 15.29 27.16 -14.11
CA ALA A 185 15.75 27.26 -12.73
C ALA A 185 17.28 27.03 -12.62
N MET A 186 17.82 26.01 -13.29
CA MET A 186 19.26 25.77 -13.34
C MET A 186 20.03 26.93 -13.98
N ALA A 187 19.53 27.48 -15.09
CA ALA A 187 20.16 28.63 -15.75
C ALA A 187 20.24 29.87 -14.84
N TYR A 188 19.21 30.11 -14.01
CA TYR A 188 19.26 31.19 -13.00
C TYR A 188 20.34 30.93 -11.95
N LEU A 189 20.43 29.70 -11.42
CA LEU A 189 21.47 29.32 -10.46
C LEU A 189 22.86 29.55 -11.05
N ASP A 190 23.09 29.15 -12.30
CA ASP A 190 24.38 29.30 -12.99
C ASP A 190 24.76 30.77 -13.21
N ALA A 191 23.79 31.64 -13.51
CA ALA A 191 24.01 33.09 -13.53
C ALA A 191 24.38 33.66 -12.14
N GLY A 192 23.89 33.03 -11.07
CA GLY A 192 24.29 33.31 -9.68
C GLY A 192 25.76 33.01 -9.38
N GLY A 193 26.33 32.06 -10.12
CA GLY A 193 27.68 31.51 -9.95
C GLY A 193 27.67 30.07 -9.41
N ASP A 194 28.73 29.33 -9.74
CA ASP A 194 28.91 27.91 -9.35
C ASP A 194 30.17 27.65 -8.50
N GLY A 195 30.89 28.71 -8.11
CA GLY A 195 32.11 28.59 -7.30
C GLY A 195 31.82 28.32 -5.82
N ASP A 196 32.76 27.68 -5.11
CA ASP A 196 32.64 27.43 -3.66
C ASP A 196 32.64 28.75 -2.85
N GLU A 197 33.39 29.76 -3.28
CA GLU A 197 33.41 31.07 -2.61
C GLU A 197 32.27 32.00 -3.04
N GLY A 198 31.34 32.23 -2.11
CA GLY A 198 30.25 33.20 -2.25
C GLY A 198 28.93 32.62 -2.73
N THR A 199 28.86 31.32 -3.00
CA THR A 199 27.59 30.62 -3.26
C THR A 199 26.88 30.30 -1.95
N VAL A 200 25.58 30.57 -1.90
CA VAL A 200 24.75 30.27 -0.71
C VAL A 200 24.41 28.76 -0.65
N PRO A 201 24.27 28.16 0.55
CA PRO A 201 24.01 26.72 0.68
C PRO A 201 22.74 26.27 -0.07
N GLU A 202 21.71 27.10 -0.12
CA GLU A 202 20.44 26.83 -0.82
C GLU A 202 20.64 26.63 -2.33
N ALA A 203 21.63 27.30 -2.94
CA ALA A 203 21.96 27.10 -4.35
C ALA A 203 22.58 25.71 -4.58
N HIS A 204 23.43 25.25 -3.65
CA HIS A 204 23.97 23.89 -3.71
C HIS A 204 22.89 22.84 -3.46
N PHE A 205 21.94 23.10 -2.56
CA PHE A 205 20.78 22.23 -2.35
C PHE A 205 19.97 22.05 -3.64
N LEU A 206 19.58 23.14 -4.31
CA LEU A 206 18.81 23.09 -5.56
C LEU A 206 19.56 22.38 -6.68
N ARG A 207 20.86 22.66 -6.86
CA ARG A 207 21.70 21.95 -7.85
C ARG A 207 21.80 20.47 -7.55
N GLY A 208 22.01 20.11 -6.28
CA GLY A 208 22.05 18.72 -5.84
C GLY A 208 20.72 18.01 -6.12
N LEU A 209 19.60 18.66 -5.85
CA LEU A 209 18.26 18.14 -6.15
C LEU A 209 18.07 17.93 -7.66
N PHE A 210 18.44 18.88 -8.51
CA PHE A 210 18.31 18.71 -9.96
C PHE A 210 19.24 17.63 -10.54
N ALA A 211 20.44 17.48 -9.97
CA ALA A 211 21.34 16.39 -10.33
C ALA A 211 20.77 15.04 -9.89
N TYR A 212 20.14 14.98 -8.71
CA TYR A 212 19.45 13.80 -8.22
C TYR A 212 18.30 13.40 -9.15
N GLU A 213 17.45 14.36 -9.55
CA GLU A 213 16.32 14.13 -10.45
C GLU A 213 16.72 13.68 -11.86
N THR A 214 17.95 13.97 -12.29
CA THR A 214 18.49 13.53 -13.59
C THR A 214 19.34 12.26 -13.49
N GLY A 215 19.42 11.63 -12.31
CA GLY A 215 20.20 10.43 -12.06
C GLY A 215 21.72 10.65 -12.02
N ASN A 216 22.19 11.90 -11.95
CA ASN A 216 23.61 12.20 -11.76
C ASN A 216 23.96 12.17 -10.26
N TRP A 217 24.00 10.96 -9.71
CA TRP A 217 24.14 10.72 -8.27
C TRP A 217 25.45 11.24 -7.68
N GLN A 218 26.55 11.20 -8.43
CA GLN A 218 27.85 11.70 -7.97
C GLN A 218 27.86 13.23 -7.83
N GLU A 219 27.29 13.93 -8.79
CA GLU A 219 27.15 15.38 -8.72
C GLU A 219 26.20 15.78 -7.59
N ALA A 220 25.06 15.07 -7.46
CA ALA A 220 24.11 15.29 -6.37
C ALA A 220 24.79 15.17 -4.99
N ALA A 221 25.55 14.09 -4.76
CA ALA A 221 26.29 13.88 -3.53
C ALA A 221 27.31 15.02 -3.26
N THR A 222 28.05 15.43 -4.29
CA THR A 222 29.03 16.52 -4.19
C THR A 222 28.37 17.83 -3.77
N ARG A 223 27.22 18.16 -4.38
CA ARG A 223 26.47 19.38 -4.09
C ARG A 223 25.83 19.35 -2.71
N PHE A 224 25.23 18.24 -2.28
CA PHE A 224 24.69 18.14 -0.93
C PHE A 224 25.79 18.19 0.16
N ASP A 225 26.97 17.66 -0.11
CA ASP A 225 28.11 17.78 0.81
C ASP A 225 28.60 19.24 0.94
N LEU A 226 28.68 19.98 -0.16
CA LEU A 226 28.98 21.42 -0.16
C LEU A 226 27.90 22.21 0.60
N CYS A 227 26.63 21.92 0.33
CA CYS A 227 25.48 22.49 1.04
C CYS A 227 25.61 22.31 2.56
N LYS A 228 25.84 21.07 3.02
CA LYS A 228 26.03 20.72 4.43
C LYS A 228 27.18 21.49 5.07
N ARG A 229 28.34 21.58 4.41
CA ARG A 229 29.52 22.32 4.90
C ARG A 229 29.21 23.82 5.06
N ARG A 230 28.42 24.39 4.17
CA ARG A 230 28.07 25.81 4.16
C ARG A 230 27.03 26.15 5.24
N PHE A 231 25.98 25.35 5.41
CA PHE A 231 25.01 25.56 6.50
C PHE A 231 25.67 25.55 7.89
N ARG A 232 26.66 24.68 8.11
CA ARG A 232 27.44 24.65 9.37
C ARG A 232 28.21 25.94 9.65
N ARG A 233 28.58 26.72 8.63
CA ARG A 233 29.34 27.98 8.78
C ARG A 233 28.44 29.20 9.01
N VAL A 234 27.23 29.21 8.45
CA VAL A 234 26.36 30.41 8.42
C VAL A 234 25.68 30.70 9.76
N GLY A 235 25.67 29.75 10.72
CA GLY A 235 25.19 30.03 12.08
C GLY A 235 23.71 30.43 12.09
N GLY A 236 22.84 29.51 11.72
CA GLY A 236 21.38 29.65 11.74
C GLY A 236 20.80 28.26 11.54
N ARG A 237 20.05 27.76 12.54
CA ARG A 237 19.58 26.38 12.60
C ARG A 237 18.34 26.21 11.73
N ASP A 238 18.53 25.98 10.43
CA ASP A 238 17.50 25.28 9.67
C ASP A 238 17.76 23.76 9.75
N ASP A 239 17.45 23.21 10.92
CA ASP A 239 17.67 21.79 11.22
C ASP A 239 16.88 20.89 10.25
N ARG A 240 15.78 21.39 9.67
CA ARG A 240 14.98 20.66 8.69
C ARG A 240 15.67 20.57 7.33
N VAL A 241 16.18 21.69 6.81
CA VAL A 241 16.94 21.67 5.54
C VAL A 241 18.21 20.83 5.69
N LEU A 242 18.89 20.93 6.83
CA LEU A 242 20.08 20.13 7.11
C LEU A 242 19.78 18.63 7.15
N ALA A 243 18.75 18.21 7.89
CA ALA A 243 18.34 16.81 7.93
C ALA A 243 17.97 16.28 6.54
N ARG A 244 17.28 17.10 5.74
CA ARG A 244 16.93 16.76 4.37
C ARG A 244 18.13 16.68 3.44
N THR A 245 19.10 17.58 3.60
CA THR A 245 20.37 17.55 2.87
C THR A 245 21.14 16.27 3.19
N ASP A 246 21.16 15.86 4.46
CA ASP A 246 21.80 14.62 4.91
C ASP A 246 21.12 13.38 4.35
N PHE A 247 19.78 13.38 4.34
CA PHE A 247 18.97 12.34 3.70
C PHE A 247 19.28 12.19 2.21
N LEU A 248 19.21 13.29 1.45
CA LEU A 248 19.45 13.25 0.00
C LEU A 248 20.92 12.97 -0.35
N LEU A 249 21.87 13.40 0.49
CA LEU A 249 23.27 13.00 0.38
C LEU A 249 23.42 11.49 0.56
N ALA A 250 22.83 10.92 1.61
CA ALA A 250 22.85 9.48 1.85
C ALA A 250 22.24 8.71 0.68
N ALA A 251 21.08 9.17 0.19
CA ALA A 251 20.41 8.57 -0.96
C ALA A 251 21.27 8.61 -2.22
N SER A 252 21.88 9.75 -2.52
CA SER A 252 22.79 9.91 -3.67
C SER A 252 24.01 8.98 -3.58
N LEU A 253 24.60 8.84 -2.39
CA LEU A 253 25.75 7.95 -2.18
C LEU A 253 25.36 6.47 -2.37
N LEU A 254 24.19 6.05 -1.88
CA LEU A 254 23.67 4.69 -2.09
C LEU A 254 23.37 4.43 -3.57
N ALA A 255 22.61 5.32 -4.22
CA ALA A 255 22.24 5.20 -5.62
C ALA A 255 23.45 5.22 -6.58
N SER A 256 24.56 5.84 -6.18
CA SER A 256 25.81 5.81 -6.95
C SER A 256 26.49 4.44 -6.98
N GLY A 257 26.13 3.51 -6.09
CA GLY A 257 26.72 2.18 -6.00
C GLY A 257 28.18 2.16 -5.48
N ASN A 258 28.75 3.29 -5.07
CA ASN A 258 30.14 3.33 -4.61
C ASN A 258 30.32 2.61 -3.26
N ALA A 259 31.07 1.50 -3.28
CA ALA A 259 31.32 0.68 -2.10
C ALA A 259 32.06 1.43 -0.97
N ASP A 260 32.97 2.35 -1.31
CA ASP A 260 33.80 3.06 -0.34
C ASP A 260 33.00 4.05 0.53
N GLU A 261 31.92 4.60 -0.02
CA GLU A 261 31.05 5.55 0.68
C GLU A 261 29.86 4.88 1.41
N SER A 262 29.70 3.56 1.27
CA SER A 262 28.56 2.80 1.82
C SER A 262 28.35 3.02 3.31
N ALA A 263 29.41 2.87 4.11
CA ALA A 263 29.32 2.99 5.56
C ALA A 263 28.92 4.41 6.00
N ARG A 264 29.36 5.42 5.24
CA ARG A 264 28.96 6.80 5.47
C ARG A 264 27.50 7.03 5.09
N ALA A 265 27.08 6.51 3.93
CA ALA A 265 25.72 6.65 3.45
C ALA A 265 24.69 6.00 4.39
N LEU A 266 24.95 4.78 4.87
CA LEU A 266 24.09 4.07 5.83
C LEU A 266 23.91 4.85 7.13
N ARG A 267 25.00 5.41 7.70
CA ARG A 267 24.92 6.24 8.92
C ARG A 267 24.08 7.51 8.71
N LEU A 268 24.32 8.24 7.62
CA LEU A 268 23.56 9.46 7.29
C LEU A 268 22.08 9.14 7.06
N MET A 269 21.78 8.01 6.40
CA MET A 269 20.41 7.56 6.19
C MET A 269 19.72 7.26 7.53
N ASP A 270 20.37 6.48 8.41
CA ASP A 270 19.81 6.10 9.71
C ASP A 270 19.48 7.31 10.61
N GLU A 271 20.39 8.29 10.63
CA GLU A 271 20.23 9.54 11.38
C GLU A 271 19.08 10.39 10.82
N SER A 272 19.01 10.53 9.50
CA SER A 272 18.05 11.43 8.84
C SER A 272 16.60 10.90 8.84
N LEU A 273 16.40 9.58 8.79
CA LEU A 273 15.07 8.94 8.86
C LEU A 273 14.31 9.26 10.16
N GLY A 274 14.99 9.72 11.23
CA GLY A 274 14.31 10.19 12.44
C GLY A 274 13.53 11.50 12.26
N THR A 275 13.79 12.24 11.19
CA THR A 275 13.23 13.59 10.96
C THR A 275 12.66 13.80 9.56
N VAL A 276 13.14 13.04 8.57
CA VAL A 276 12.71 13.12 7.17
C VAL A 276 11.87 11.89 6.83
N ARG A 277 10.72 12.12 6.18
CA ARG A 277 9.92 11.04 5.59
C ARG A 277 10.31 10.86 4.13
N PRO A 278 10.81 9.68 3.72
CA PRO A 278 11.11 9.40 2.32
C PRO A 278 9.87 9.46 1.44
N ASP A 279 10.04 9.96 0.22
CA ASP A 279 9.10 9.80 -0.88
C ASP A 279 9.39 8.53 -1.68
N LEU A 280 8.44 8.13 -2.52
CA LEU A 280 8.54 6.93 -3.35
C LEU A 280 9.66 7.02 -4.39
N GLU A 281 9.91 8.21 -4.97
CA GLU A 281 11.01 8.39 -5.93
C GLU A 281 12.36 8.08 -5.28
N THR A 282 12.58 8.57 -4.06
CA THR A 282 13.78 8.25 -3.30
C THR A 282 13.83 6.78 -2.92
N PHE A 283 12.69 6.16 -2.58
CA PHE A 283 12.61 4.74 -2.31
C PHE A 283 13.14 3.91 -3.49
N TYR A 284 12.62 4.14 -4.71
CA TYR A 284 13.04 3.38 -5.89
C TYR A 284 14.53 3.52 -6.20
N ALA A 285 15.13 4.67 -5.93
CA ALA A 285 16.54 4.91 -6.20
C ALA A 285 17.51 4.17 -5.26
N VAL A 286 17.08 3.84 -4.03
CA VAL A 286 18.02 3.38 -2.97
C VAL A 286 17.64 2.06 -2.31
N HIS A 287 16.40 1.61 -2.45
CA HIS A 287 15.89 0.49 -1.65
C HIS A 287 16.67 -0.81 -1.87
N GLU A 288 16.95 -1.18 -3.13
CA GLU A 288 17.68 -2.43 -3.42
C GLU A 288 19.10 -2.41 -2.85
N GLU A 289 19.80 -1.28 -2.95
CA GLU A 289 21.13 -1.11 -2.33
C GLU A 289 21.06 -1.14 -0.80
N LEU A 290 20.01 -0.56 -0.18
CA LEU A 290 19.79 -0.66 1.26
C LEU A 290 19.53 -2.12 1.68
N LYS A 291 18.65 -2.82 0.97
CA LYS A 291 18.27 -4.21 1.24
C LYS A 291 19.45 -5.16 1.12
N ALA A 292 20.35 -4.94 0.15
CA ALA A 292 21.57 -5.70 -0.01
C ALA A 292 22.60 -5.49 1.12
N ARG A 293 22.63 -4.30 1.73
CA ARG A 293 23.69 -3.89 2.69
C ARG A 293 23.26 -3.93 4.15
N ASP A 294 22.03 -3.50 4.45
CA ASP A 294 21.45 -3.46 5.79
C ASP A 294 19.92 -3.64 5.75
N ARG A 295 19.49 -4.89 5.93
CA ARG A 295 18.06 -5.27 5.96
C ARG A 295 17.26 -4.51 7.01
N ARG A 296 17.84 -4.21 8.18
CA ARG A 296 17.13 -3.52 9.27
C ARG A 296 16.88 -2.06 8.91
N LEU A 297 17.88 -1.40 8.33
CA LEU A 297 17.73 -0.04 7.84
C LEU A 297 16.76 0.03 6.66
N ALA A 298 16.79 -0.94 5.74
CA ALA A 298 15.84 -1.04 4.64
C ALA A 298 14.39 -1.12 5.14
N LEU A 299 14.13 -1.91 6.19
CA LEU A 299 12.82 -1.98 6.84
C LEU A 299 12.41 -0.65 7.46
N ARG A 300 13.29 -0.01 8.25
CA ARG A 300 13.02 1.32 8.82
C ARG A 300 12.75 2.38 7.75
N PHE A 301 13.45 2.28 6.62
CA PHE A 301 13.24 3.17 5.49
C PHE A 301 11.84 2.95 4.91
N LEU A 302 11.46 1.69 4.66
CA LEU A 302 10.14 1.30 4.14
C LEU A 302 9.00 1.73 5.09
N ASP A 303 9.17 1.57 6.40
CA ASP A 303 8.21 2.03 7.43
C ASP A 303 8.03 3.56 7.42
N ALA A 304 9.08 4.30 7.05
CA ALA A 304 9.07 5.75 7.02
C ALA A 304 8.51 6.32 5.70
N VAL A 305 8.38 5.50 4.64
CA VAL A 305 7.84 5.92 3.34
C VAL A 305 6.45 6.47 3.53
N ASP A 306 6.23 7.69 3.02
CA ASP A 306 4.93 8.35 3.10
C ASP A 306 3.96 7.74 2.09
N VAL A 307 3.32 6.64 2.46
CA VAL A 307 2.25 5.98 1.70
C VAL A 307 0.91 6.67 2.03
N GLY A 308 0.82 7.95 1.70
CA GLY A 308 -0.27 8.86 2.06
C GLY A 308 -1.67 8.46 1.56
N ARG A 309 -2.69 9.28 1.85
CA ARG A 309 -4.04 9.07 1.29
C ARG A 309 -4.01 9.37 -0.22
N GLY A 310 -4.52 8.45 -1.04
CA GLY A 310 -4.51 8.58 -2.50
C GLY A 310 -3.33 7.92 -3.22
N THR A 311 -2.47 7.19 -2.50
CA THR A 311 -1.46 6.32 -3.13
C THR A 311 -2.11 5.36 -4.11
N ALA A 312 -1.54 5.23 -5.31
CA ALA A 312 -2.05 4.34 -6.33
C ALA A 312 -1.95 2.86 -5.88
N PRO A 313 -2.88 1.98 -6.28
CA PRO A 313 -2.82 0.55 -5.96
C PRO A 313 -1.49 -0.11 -6.32
N ASP A 314 -0.86 0.25 -7.45
CA ASP A 314 0.44 -0.31 -7.86
C ASP A 314 1.56 0.01 -6.88
N GLN A 315 1.57 1.23 -6.33
CA GLN A 315 2.56 1.65 -5.34
C GLN A 315 2.36 0.92 -4.01
N LEU A 316 1.11 0.73 -3.59
CA LEU A 316 0.76 -0.06 -2.40
C LEU A 316 1.15 -1.54 -2.56
N LEU A 317 0.89 -2.11 -3.73
CA LEU A 317 1.24 -3.50 -4.03
C LEU A 317 2.75 -3.69 -4.04
N PHE A 318 3.49 -2.76 -4.63
CA PHE A 318 4.94 -2.75 -4.59
C PHE A 318 5.48 -2.69 -3.15
N VAL A 319 4.95 -1.80 -2.30
CA VAL A 319 5.29 -1.76 -0.86
C VAL A 319 5.00 -3.10 -0.16
N ALA A 320 3.86 -3.73 -0.46
CA ALA A 320 3.50 -5.03 0.10
C ALA A 320 4.50 -6.13 -0.30
N LEU A 321 4.91 -6.16 -1.56
CA LEU A 321 5.92 -7.09 -2.09
C LEU A 321 7.29 -6.86 -1.45
N GLU A 322 7.70 -5.61 -1.21
CA GLU A 322 8.97 -5.33 -0.55
C GLU A 322 8.98 -5.74 0.93
N TYR A 323 7.88 -5.52 1.66
CA TYR A 323 7.75 -6.09 3.02
C TYR A 323 7.84 -7.62 2.99
N LEU A 324 7.19 -8.26 2.02
CA LEU A 324 7.24 -9.70 1.86
C LEU A 324 8.66 -10.21 1.56
N ALA A 325 9.40 -9.53 0.67
CA ALA A 325 10.80 -9.83 0.35
C ALA A 325 11.72 -9.65 1.56
N LEU A 326 11.40 -8.71 2.45
CA LEU A 326 12.06 -8.50 3.74
C LEU A 326 11.57 -9.47 4.83
N GLY A 327 10.67 -10.41 4.53
CA GLY A 327 10.14 -11.40 5.47
C GLY A 327 9.17 -10.83 6.52
N GLU A 328 8.64 -9.63 6.31
CA GLU A 328 7.78 -8.92 7.26
C GLU A 328 6.29 -9.15 6.95
N ALA A 329 5.77 -10.25 7.49
CA ALA A 329 4.42 -10.73 7.17
C ALA A 329 3.29 -9.75 7.55
N GLN A 330 3.39 -9.05 8.70
CA GLN A 330 2.32 -8.15 9.18
C GLN A 330 2.21 -6.85 8.39
N PRO A 331 3.31 -6.11 8.14
CA PRO A 331 3.26 -4.96 7.26
C PRO A 331 2.86 -5.32 5.82
N ALA A 332 3.32 -6.46 5.29
CA ALA A 332 2.92 -6.96 3.97
C ALA A 332 1.40 -7.20 3.89
N SER A 333 0.81 -7.86 4.90
CA SER A 333 -0.65 -8.07 5.00
C SER A 333 -1.41 -6.74 4.95
N ALA A 334 -1.02 -5.79 5.79
CA ALA A 334 -1.72 -4.51 5.91
C ALA A 334 -1.64 -3.70 4.60
N ALA A 335 -0.50 -3.72 3.92
CA ALA A 335 -0.34 -3.08 2.63
C ALA A 335 -1.20 -3.76 1.54
N ALA A 336 -1.20 -5.11 1.48
CA ALA A 336 -1.99 -5.87 0.51
C ALA A 336 -3.51 -5.74 0.74
N GLU A 337 -3.98 -5.76 1.99
CA GLU A 337 -5.38 -5.48 2.35
C GLU A 337 -5.80 -4.09 1.86
N ARG A 338 -4.94 -3.09 2.05
CA ARG A 338 -5.19 -1.73 1.56
C ARG A 338 -5.24 -1.67 0.03
N VAL A 339 -4.44 -2.48 -0.69
CA VAL A 339 -4.61 -2.65 -2.16
C VAL A 339 -6.00 -3.18 -2.47
N LEU A 340 -6.49 -4.19 -1.76
CA LEU A 340 -7.83 -4.76 -2.00
C LEU A 340 -8.97 -3.77 -1.70
N GLU A 341 -8.75 -2.78 -0.84
CA GLU A 341 -9.72 -1.71 -0.59
C GLU A 341 -9.80 -0.70 -1.74
N VAL A 342 -8.67 -0.34 -2.37
CA VAL A 342 -8.60 0.74 -3.37
C VAL A 342 -8.53 0.26 -4.82
N ALA A 343 -8.07 -0.97 -5.07
CA ALA A 343 -7.86 -1.51 -6.40
C ALA A 343 -9.17 -1.89 -7.08
N VAL A 344 -9.41 -1.31 -8.25
CA VAL A 344 -10.49 -1.69 -9.17
C VAL A 344 -10.02 -2.74 -10.17
N ASP A 345 -8.73 -2.73 -10.52
CA ASP A 345 -8.14 -3.71 -11.43
C ASP A 345 -8.07 -5.10 -10.77
N LEU A 346 -8.62 -6.11 -11.45
CA LEU A 346 -8.66 -7.48 -10.94
C LEU A 346 -7.27 -8.15 -10.89
N ASP A 347 -6.33 -7.78 -11.76
CA ASP A 347 -4.97 -8.30 -11.75
C ASP A 347 -4.21 -7.79 -10.51
N GLN A 348 -4.34 -6.51 -10.18
CA GLN A 348 -3.78 -5.94 -8.94
C GLN A 348 -4.37 -6.62 -7.69
N ARG A 349 -5.68 -6.89 -7.70
CA ARG A 349 -6.35 -7.60 -6.60
C ARG A 349 -5.87 -9.04 -6.47
N VAL A 350 -5.71 -9.76 -7.58
CA VAL A 350 -5.17 -11.13 -7.56
C VAL A 350 -3.75 -11.14 -7.00
N GLU A 351 -2.91 -10.19 -7.41
CA GLU A 351 -1.53 -10.10 -6.91
C GLU A 351 -1.48 -9.74 -5.42
N ALA A 352 -2.33 -8.81 -4.95
CA ALA A 352 -2.46 -8.52 -3.52
C ALA A 352 -2.92 -9.76 -2.72
N MET A 353 -3.86 -10.54 -3.26
CA MET A 353 -4.25 -11.81 -2.61
C MET A 353 -3.13 -12.85 -2.63
N ARG A 354 -2.25 -12.86 -3.63
CA ARG A 354 -1.06 -13.74 -3.60
C ARG A 354 -0.08 -13.36 -2.50
N VAL A 355 0.10 -12.06 -2.27
CA VAL A 355 0.85 -11.57 -1.11
C VAL A 355 0.21 -12.06 0.18
N LEU A 356 -1.12 -11.93 0.34
CA LEU A 356 -1.84 -12.41 1.53
C LEU A 356 -1.71 -13.92 1.72
N LEU A 357 -1.84 -14.71 0.65
CA LEU A 357 -1.67 -16.17 0.73
C LEU A 357 -0.28 -16.53 1.24
N THR A 358 0.76 -15.87 0.72
CA THR A 358 2.14 -16.07 1.18
C THR A 358 2.31 -15.68 2.64
N VAL A 359 1.72 -14.55 3.06
CA VAL A 359 1.71 -14.07 4.45
C VAL A 359 1.02 -15.09 5.38
N HIS A 360 -0.12 -15.64 4.98
CA HIS A 360 -0.83 -16.67 5.76
C HIS A 360 0.01 -17.95 5.87
N ASN A 361 0.69 -18.36 4.80
CA ASN A 361 1.62 -19.49 4.82
C ASN A 361 2.79 -19.26 5.79
N MET A 362 3.40 -18.07 5.78
CA MET A 362 4.48 -17.70 6.70
C MET A 362 4.05 -17.76 8.17
N ARG A 363 2.77 -17.52 8.46
CA ARG A 363 2.20 -17.59 9.81
C ARG A 363 1.68 -18.97 10.21
N GLY A 364 1.59 -19.89 9.26
CA GLY A 364 0.94 -21.18 9.46
C GLY A 364 -0.58 -21.08 9.63
N ASP A 365 -1.23 -20.01 9.16
CA ASP A 365 -2.69 -19.86 9.21
C ASP A 365 -3.35 -20.57 8.02
N ARG A 366 -3.51 -21.89 8.16
CA ARG A 366 -4.09 -22.75 7.13
C ARG A 366 -5.51 -22.36 6.73
N ALA A 367 -6.33 -21.88 7.68
CA ALA A 367 -7.71 -21.52 7.39
C ALA A 367 -7.77 -20.26 6.51
N ALA A 368 -7.04 -19.21 6.89
CA ALA A 368 -6.97 -17.99 6.10
C ALA A 368 -6.33 -18.23 4.73
N ALA A 369 -5.23 -19.00 4.66
CA ALA A 369 -4.60 -19.39 3.40
C ALA A 369 -5.59 -20.09 2.45
N ARG A 370 -6.39 -21.02 2.96
CA ARG A 370 -7.41 -21.72 2.17
C ARG A 370 -8.48 -20.76 1.65
N THR A 371 -8.98 -19.84 2.47
CA THR A 371 -9.95 -18.83 2.05
C THR A 371 -9.38 -17.92 0.96
N THR A 372 -8.18 -17.39 1.15
CA THR A 372 -7.52 -16.52 0.15
C THR A 372 -7.27 -17.26 -1.17
N TYR A 373 -6.83 -18.52 -1.12
CA TYR A 373 -6.68 -19.34 -2.32
C TYR A 373 -8.03 -19.52 -3.06
N GLN A 374 -9.11 -19.80 -2.33
CA GLN A 374 -10.44 -19.95 -2.92
C GLN A 374 -10.90 -18.67 -3.62
N ASP A 375 -10.65 -17.50 -3.03
CA ASP A 375 -10.97 -16.21 -3.63
C ASP A 375 -10.14 -15.93 -4.90
N ILE A 376 -8.82 -16.21 -4.88
CA ILE A 376 -7.96 -16.13 -6.08
C ILE A 376 -8.50 -17.06 -7.18
N ARG A 377 -8.75 -18.33 -6.83
CA ARG A 377 -9.24 -19.35 -7.75
C ARG A 377 -10.55 -18.91 -8.39
N GLU A 378 -11.51 -18.42 -7.60
CA GLU A 378 -12.80 -17.99 -8.12
C GLU A 378 -12.67 -16.84 -9.13
N LEU A 379 -11.89 -15.80 -8.81
CA LEU A 379 -11.65 -14.69 -9.75
C LEU A 379 -10.98 -15.16 -11.05
N LEU A 380 -9.98 -16.03 -10.96
CA LEU A 380 -9.29 -16.55 -12.15
C LEU A 380 -10.19 -17.46 -12.98
N MET A 381 -11.02 -18.30 -12.34
CA MET A 381 -11.99 -19.16 -13.03
C MET A 381 -13.04 -18.34 -13.78
N GLN A 382 -13.59 -17.30 -13.15
CA GLN A 382 -14.57 -16.40 -13.79
C GLN A 382 -14.00 -15.71 -15.04
N ARG A 383 -12.69 -15.43 -15.04
CA ARG A 383 -11.98 -14.81 -16.17
C ARG A 383 -11.43 -15.81 -17.20
N GLY A 384 -11.59 -17.11 -16.96
CA GLY A 384 -11.06 -18.17 -17.83
C GLY A 384 -9.53 -18.27 -17.85
N LYS A 385 -8.84 -17.83 -16.78
CA LYS A 385 -7.37 -17.83 -16.66
C LYS A 385 -6.83 -19.17 -16.16
N PHE A 386 -7.19 -20.27 -16.81
CA PHE A 386 -6.86 -21.64 -16.34
C PHE A 386 -5.37 -21.93 -16.28
N ALA A 387 -4.59 -21.46 -17.26
CA ALA A 387 -3.13 -21.62 -17.26
C ALA A 387 -2.46 -20.93 -16.05
N GLU A 388 -3.09 -19.89 -15.51
CA GLU A 388 -2.59 -19.20 -14.31
C GLU A 388 -2.90 -19.99 -13.04
N ILE A 389 -4.11 -20.55 -12.93
CA ILE A 389 -4.49 -21.46 -11.84
C ILE A 389 -3.59 -22.71 -11.86
N GLU A 390 -3.34 -23.28 -13.04
CA GLU A 390 -2.42 -24.40 -13.22
C GLU A 390 -1.02 -24.07 -12.69
N ARG A 391 -0.49 -22.88 -13.02
CA ARG A 391 0.82 -22.43 -12.52
C ARG A 391 0.85 -22.31 -11.00
N LEU A 392 -0.19 -21.74 -10.40
CA LEU A 392 -0.30 -21.61 -8.94
C LEU A 392 -0.35 -22.98 -8.25
N LEU A 393 -1.15 -23.92 -8.78
CA LEU A 393 -1.28 -25.26 -8.22
C LEU A 393 -0.02 -26.12 -8.38
N LYS A 394 0.84 -25.82 -9.36
CA LYS A 394 2.13 -26.49 -9.54
C LYS A 394 3.22 -25.98 -8.60
N ASP A 395 3.02 -24.83 -7.96
CA ASP A 395 3.92 -24.26 -6.97
C ASP A 395 3.51 -24.73 -5.56
N GLU A 396 4.08 -25.86 -5.13
CA GLU A 396 3.76 -26.48 -3.83
C GLU A 396 4.10 -25.56 -2.64
N ASP A 397 5.13 -24.73 -2.75
CA ASP A 397 5.51 -23.78 -1.69
C ASP A 397 4.45 -22.68 -1.53
N PHE A 398 3.76 -22.35 -2.62
CA PHE A 398 2.72 -21.34 -2.64
C PHE A 398 1.35 -21.84 -2.14
N VAL A 399 0.91 -23.04 -2.54
CA VAL A 399 -0.41 -23.58 -2.14
C VAL A 399 -0.37 -24.57 -0.97
N GLY A 400 0.81 -25.04 -0.57
CA GLY A 400 0.96 -26.22 0.31
C GLY A 400 0.41 -26.09 1.72
N GLN A 401 0.18 -24.87 2.22
CA GLN A 401 -0.54 -24.66 3.49
C GLN A 401 -2.06 -24.55 3.27
N ALA A 402 -2.51 -24.06 2.12
CA ALA A 402 -3.93 -23.93 1.78
C ALA A 402 -4.56 -25.29 1.43
N LEU A 403 -3.85 -26.10 0.66
CA LEU A 403 -4.28 -27.39 0.13
C LEU A 403 -3.26 -28.48 0.44
N ASP A 404 -3.74 -29.67 0.80
CA ASP A 404 -2.87 -30.84 0.83
C ASP A 404 -2.52 -31.34 -0.59
N HIS A 405 -1.50 -32.19 -0.72
CA HIS A 405 -1.04 -32.69 -2.01
C HIS A 405 -2.10 -33.49 -2.79
N VAL A 406 -3.10 -34.09 -2.14
CA VAL A 406 -4.22 -34.73 -2.85
C VAL A 406 -5.19 -33.66 -3.33
N GLU A 407 -5.55 -32.69 -2.48
CA GLU A 407 -6.42 -31.56 -2.82
C GLU A 407 -5.88 -30.77 -4.02
N THR A 408 -4.58 -30.45 -4.04
CA THR A 408 -3.91 -29.76 -5.17
C THR A 408 -4.09 -30.52 -6.48
N LYS A 409 -3.94 -31.86 -6.47
CA LYS A 409 -4.13 -32.68 -7.66
C LYS A 409 -5.60 -32.74 -8.10
N VAL A 410 -6.53 -32.85 -7.15
CA VAL A 410 -7.96 -32.85 -7.47
C VAL A 410 -8.37 -31.50 -8.09
N GLU A 411 -7.86 -30.38 -7.56
CA GLU A 411 -8.08 -29.06 -8.17
C GLU A 411 -7.49 -28.97 -9.57
N LEU A 412 -6.27 -29.49 -9.80
CA LEU A 412 -5.68 -29.54 -11.15
C LEU A 412 -6.50 -30.39 -12.13
N VAL A 413 -7.12 -31.50 -11.68
CA VAL A 413 -8.05 -32.29 -12.51
C VAL A 413 -9.22 -31.42 -12.95
N GLY A 414 -9.78 -30.63 -12.03
CA GLY A 414 -10.85 -29.67 -12.34
C GLY A 414 -10.42 -28.57 -13.32
N VAL A 415 -9.16 -28.12 -13.26
CA VAL A 415 -8.60 -27.14 -14.21
C VAL A 415 -8.40 -27.77 -15.59
N TYR A 416 -7.82 -28.97 -15.68
CA TYR A 416 -7.61 -29.67 -16.94
C TYR A 416 -8.91 -30.09 -17.63
N GLU A 417 -9.98 -30.30 -16.86
CA GLU A 417 -11.32 -30.47 -17.39
C GLU A 417 -11.88 -29.28 -18.18
N GLU A 418 -11.28 -28.09 -18.00
CA GLU A 418 -11.64 -26.83 -18.65
C GLU A 418 -10.66 -26.41 -19.75
N MET A 419 -9.58 -27.18 -19.94
CA MET A 419 -8.52 -26.90 -20.90
C MET A 419 -8.55 -27.90 -22.05
N GLU A 420 -8.48 -27.42 -23.29
CA GLU A 420 -8.40 -28.28 -24.47
C GLU A 420 -7.05 -29.01 -24.55
N GLY A 421 -7.06 -30.30 -24.92
CA GLY A 421 -5.85 -31.09 -25.13
C GLY A 421 -5.18 -31.58 -23.84
N LYS A 422 -5.86 -31.48 -22.69
CA LYS A 422 -5.36 -31.89 -21.37
C LYS A 422 -5.94 -33.22 -20.86
N GLU A 423 -6.58 -34.00 -21.73
CA GLU A 423 -7.29 -35.23 -21.35
C GLU A 423 -6.33 -36.32 -20.82
N ILE A 424 -5.17 -36.47 -21.46
CA ILE A 424 -4.14 -37.44 -21.03
C ILE A 424 -3.50 -36.99 -19.71
N ASP A 425 -3.15 -35.70 -19.59
CA ASP A 425 -2.58 -35.12 -18.37
C ASP A 425 -3.56 -35.30 -17.19
N LYS A 426 -4.87 -35.07 -17.43
CA LYS A 426 -5.95 -35.32 -16.47
C LYS A 426 -5.99 -36.78 -16.04
N ALA A 427 -5.96 -37.73 -16.99
CA ALA A 427 -5.99 -39.16 -16.70
C ALA A 427 -4.79 -39.61 -15.84
N GLN A 428 -3.59 -39.13 -16.17
CA GLN A 428 -2.38 -39.40 -15.38
C GLN A 428 -2.49 -38.84 -13.96
N LEU A 429 -3.10 -37.66 -13.81
CA LEU A 429 -3.31 -37.03 -12.52
C LEU A 429 -4.34 -37.79 -11.66
N GLN A 430 -5.44 -38.27 -12.27
CA GLN A 430 -6.41 -39.16 -11.63
C GLN A 430 -5.76 -40.45 -11.12
N ILE A 431 -4.86 -41.06 -11.90
CA ILE A 431 -4.07 -42.23 -11.44
C ILE A 431 -3.17 -41.85 -10.25
N ALA A 432 -2.52 -40.69 -10.29
CA ALA A 432 -1.67 -40.23 -9.19
C ALA A 432 -2.48 -39.97 -7.90
N ILE A 433 -3.71 -39.46 -8.02
CA ILE A 433 -4.66 -39.32 -6.90
C ILE A 433 -5.03 -40.70 -6.37
N ALA A 434 -5.43 -41.63 -7.24
CA ALA A 434 -5.78 -43.00 -6.84
C ALA A 434 -4.64 -43.72 -6.10
N ARG A 435 -3.39 -43.55 -6.55
CA ARG A 435 -2.19 -44.06 -5.84
C ARG A 435 -2.05 -43.46 -4.43
N SER A 436 -2.32 -42.17 -4.30
CA SER A 436 -2.23 -41.45 -3.02
C SER A 436 -3.32 -41.91 -2.05
N LEU A 437 -4.55 -42.11 -2.55
CA LEU A 437 -5.67 -42.65 -1.77
C LEU A 437 -5.41 -44.12 -1.38
N ARG A 438 -4.92 -44.95 -2.31
CA ARG A 438 -4.53 -46.34 -2.03
C ARG A 438 -3.51 -46.45 -0.90
N ALA A 439 -2.57 -45.51 -0.81
CA ALA A 439 -1.55 -45.50 0.22
C ALA A 439 -2.13 -45.30 1.64
N ARG A 440 -3.33 -44.71 1.78
CA ARG A 440 -4.00 -44.51 3.07
C ARG A 440 -4.56 -45.81 3.66
N LYS A 441 -4.87 -46.80 2.81
CA LYS A 441 -5.35 -48.15 3.17
C LYS A 441 -6.66 -48.21 3.96
N ASP A 442 -7.39 -47.09 4.07
CA ASP A 442 -8.76 -47.12 4.58
C ASP A 442 -9.76 -47.47 3.48
N GLU A 443 -10.86 -48.11 3.87
CA GLU A 443 -11.93 -48.61 2.99
C GLU A 443 -12.43 -47.53 2.02
N SER A 444 -12.75 -46.35 2.56
CA SER A 444 -13.31 -45.23 1.79
C SER A 444 -12.32 -44.72 0.73
N SER A 445 -11.05 -44.55 1.10
CA SER A 445 -10.01 -44.14 0.15
C SER A 445 -9.73 -45.21 -0.91
N LEU A 446 -9.80 -46.50 -0.57
CA LEU A 446 -9.63 -47.58 -1.55
C LEU A 446 -10.78 -47.60 -2.58
N ARG A 447 -12.02 -47.35 -2.14
CA ARG A 447 -13.19 -47.24 -3.01
C ARG A 447 -13.10 -46.01 -3.92
N ASP A 448 -12.72 -44.85 -3.37
CA ASP A 448 -12.51 -43.63 -4.15
C ASP A 448 -11.36 -43.81 -5.18
N ALA A 449 -10.27 -44.47 -4.79
CA ALA A 449 -9.17 -44.82 -5.72
C ALA A 449 -9.65 -45.73 -6.86
N PHE A 450 -10.49 -46.71 -6.56
CA PHE A 450 -11.04 -47.63 -7.56
C PHE A 450 -11.97 -46.90 -8.53
N ALA A 451 -12.81 -46.02 -8.02
CA ALA A 451 -13.71 -45.18 -8.82
C ALA A 451 -12.94 -44.39 -9.89
N LEU A 452 -11.87 -43.71 -9.46
CA LEU A 452 -11.03 -42.91 -10.35
C LEU A 452 -10.35 -43.75 -11.42
N LEU A 453 -9.78 -44.89 -11.03
CA LEU A 453 -9.11 -45.77 -11.98
C LEU A 453 -10.07 -46.38 -13.00
N ARG A 454 -11.33 -46.65 -12.62
CA ARG A 454 -12.36 -47.13 -13.56
C ARG A 454 -12.75 -46.06 -14.58
N GLU A 455 -12.83 -44.81 -14.15
CA GLU A 455 -13.09 -43.69 -15.05
C GLU A 455 -11.94 -43.50 -16.04
N VAL A 456 -10.69 -43.63 -15.58
CA VAL A 456 -9.52 -43.59 -16.47
C VAL A 456 -9.50 -44.80 -17.40
N ASP A 457 -9.78 -46.02 -16.92
CA ASP A 457 -9.82 -47.23 -17.73
C ASP A 457 -10.86 -47.17 -18.85
N ALA A 458 -12.01 -46.52 -18.61
CA ALA A 458 -13.04 -46.34 -19.63
C ALA A 458 -12.60 -45.42 -20.78
N ALA A 459 -11.72 -44.44 -20.51
CA ALA A 459 -11.25 -43.49 -21.51
C ALA A 459 -9.86 -43.84 -22.10
N PHE A 460 -8.96 -44.36 -21.27
CA PHE A 460 -7.56 -44.67 -21.53
C PHE A 460 -7.15 -45.98 -20.84
N PRO A 461 -7.61 -47.15 -21.33
CA PRO A 461 -7.38 -48.45 -20.70
C PRO A 461 -5.91 -48.74 -20.41
N GLU A 462 -5.01 -48.34 -21.32
CA GLU A 462 -3.58 -48.55 -21.24
C GLU A 462 -2.92 -47.88 -20.02
N LEU A 463 -3.54 -46.84 -19.44
CA LEU A 463 -2.99 -46.11 -18.30
C LEU A 463 -3.42 -46.72 -16.94
N ALA A 464 -4.59 -47.36 -16.86
CA ALA A 464 -5.20 -47.74 -15.58
C ALA A 464 -5.16 -49.24 -15.24
N GLN A 465 -5.04 -50.13 -16.23
CA GLN A 465 -5.19 -51.59 -16.03
C GLN A 465 -4.26 -52.21 -14.99
N ASP A 466 -3.00 -51.78 -14.94
CA ASP A 466 -2.03 -52.31 -13.98
C ASP A 466 -2.35 -51.84 -12.54
N GLU A 467 -2.77 -50.58 -12.39
CA GLU A 467 -3.17 -50.02 -11.10
C GLU A 467 -4.48 -50.61 -10.60
N LEU A 468 -5.47 -50.85 -11.48
CA LEU A 468 -6.71 -51.54 -11.16
C LEU A 468 -6.44 -52.96 -10.65
N ARG A 469 -5.55 -53.71 -11.34
CA ARG A 469 -5.16 -55.06 -10.91
C ARG A 469 -4.48 -55.05 -9.54
N ALA A 470 -3.61 -54.06 -9.28
CA ALA A 470 -2.96 -53.92 -7.99
C ALA A 470 -3.95 -53.55 -6.87
N LEU A 471 -4.88 -52.63 -7.15
CA LEU A 471 -5.89 -52.20 -6.19
C LEU A 471 -6.92 -53.29 -5.88
N GLY A 472 -7.35 -54.07 -6.88
CA GLY A 472 -8.26 -55.20 -6.70
C GLY A 472 -7.75 -56.22 -5.70
N LYS A 473 -6.45 -56.58 -5.79
CA LYS A 473 -5.80 -57.48 -4.81
C LYS A 473 -5.81 -56.91 -3.39
N LEU A 474 -5.65 -55.59 -3.24
CA LEU A 474 -5.66 -54.96 -1.91
C LEU A 474 -7.06 -54.92 -1.30
N ILE A 475 -8.09 -54.69 -2.13
CA ILE A 475 -9.49 -54.74 -1.71
C ILE A 475 -9.85 -56.17 -1.27
N GLU A 476 -9.47 -57.18 -2.04
CA GLU A 476 -9.64 -58.60 -1.67
C GLU A 476 -8.93 -58.95 -0.34
N LEU A 477 -7.71 -58.45 -0.14
CA LEU A 477 -6.95 -58.66 1.09
C LEU A 477 -7.54 -57.94 2.31
N ALA A 478 -8.29 -56.86 2.10
CA ALA A 478 -8.99 -56.14 3.15
C ALA A 478 -10.33 -56.80 3.53
N ASP A 479 -10.69 -57.91 2.88
CA ASP A 479 -12.02 -58.56 2.98
C ASP A 479 -13.18 -57.62 2.61
N GLU A 480 -12.87 -56.64 1.75
CA GLU A 480 -13.79 -55.62 1.27
C GLU A 480 -14.33 -56.02 -0.11
N SER A 481 -15.62 -55.78 -0.36
CA SER A 481 -16.18 -55.94 -1.70
C SER A 481 -15.84 -54.74 -2.57
N GLN A 482 -15.43 -54.98 -3.82
CA GLN A 482 -15.33 -53.92 -4.81
C GLN A 482 -16.67 -53.19 -4.94
N PRO A 483 -16.70 -51.86 -5.08
CA PRO A 483 -17.95 -51.13 -5.24
C PRO A 483 -18.65 -51.58 -6.52
N ASP A 484 -19.75 -52.32 -6.37
CA ASP A 484 -20.60 -52.74 -7.46
C ASP A 484 -21.54 -51.60 -7.83
N LEU A 485 -21.13 -50.81 -8.82
CA LEU A 485 -21.97 -49.73 -9.34
C LEU A 485 -23.33 -50.23 -9.88
N GLY A 486 -23.42 -51.51 -10.29
CA GLY A 486 -24.67 -52.14 -10.69
C GLY A 486 -25.65 -52.35 -9.54
N ALA A 487 -25.17 -52.37 -8.29
CA ALA A 487 -26.01 -52.48 -7.11
C ALA A 487 -26.79 -51.19 -6.80
N GLY A 488 -26.41 -50.04 -7.37
CA GLY A 488 -27.04 -48.74 -7.07
C GLY A 488 -28.55 -48.73 -7.27
N ALA A 489 -29.05 -49.31 -8.37
CA ALA A 489 -30.48 -49.42 -8.63
C ALA A 489 -31.21 -50.29 -7.59
N GLN A 490 -30.56 -51.36 -7.10
CA GLN A 490 -31.13 -52.20 -6.05
C GLN A 490 -31.14 -51.47 -4.70
N ARG A 491 -30.05 -50.79 -4.33
CA ARG A 491 -29.98 -49.98 -3.10
C ARG A 491 -31.05 -48.89 -3.08
N CYS A 492 -31.25 -48.18 -4.19
CA CYS A 492 -32.31 -47.20 -4.31
C CYS A 492 -33.71 -47.82 -4.16
N LYS A 493 -33.95 -49.02 -4.71
CA LYS A 493 -35.21 -49.76 -4.49
C LYS A 493 -35.41 -50.13 -3.03
N ASP A 494 -34.38 -50.64 -2.37
CA ASP A 494 -34.43 -51.03 -0.96
C ASP A 494 -34.72 -49.82 -0.07
N LEU A 495 -34.00 -48.71 -0.28
CA LEU A 495 -34.24 -47.46 0.43
C LEU A 495 -35.65 -46.93 0.16
N SER A 496 -36.08 -46.91 -1.11
CA SER A 496 -37.41 -46.42 -1.48
C SER A 496 -38.53 -47.28 -0.88
N ALA A 497 -38.33 -48.60 -0.78
CA ALA A 497 -39.25 -49.50 -0.11
C ALA A 497 -39.34 -49.20 1.39
N SER A 498 -38.22 -48.90 2.05
CA SER A 498 -38.20 -48.53 3.47
C SER A 498 -38.86 -47.17 3.74
N LEU A 499 -38.74 -46.22 2.81
CA LEU A 499 -39.30 -44.87 2.91
C LEU A 499 -40.77 -44.78 2.47
N GLY A 500 -41.25 -45.75 1.68
CA GLY A 500 -42.57 -45.71 1.04
C GLY A 500 -42.71 -44.68 -0.09
N ARG A 501 -41.58 -44.11 -0.55
CA ARG A 501 -41.49 -43.15 -1.66
C ARG A 501 -40.11 -43.27 -2.32
N ARG A 502 -39.92 -42.63 -3.48
CA ARG A 502 -38.58 -42.55 -4.09
C ARG A 502 -37.62 -41.81 -3.16
N ALA A 503 -36.39 -42.33 -3.08
CA ALA A 503 -35.29 -41.66 -2.39
C ALA A 503 -34.98 -40.32 -3.07
N ARG A 504 -34.68 -39.30 -2.27
CA ARG A 504 -34.34 -37.95 -2.71
C ARG A 504 -32.89 -37.64 -2.40
N VAL A 505 -32.11 -37.35 -3.45
CA VAL A 505 -30.67 -37.11 -3.36
C VAL A 505 -30.39 -35.65 -3.73
N LEU A 506 -29.66 -34.96 -2.86
CA LEU A 506 -29.19 -33.60 -3.10
C LEU A 506 -27.68 -33.59 -3.30
N VAL A 507 -27.22 -33.19 -4.49
CA VAL A 507 -25.81 -32.91 -4.77
C VAL A 507 -25.60 -31.40 -4.68
N VAL A 508 -24.63 -30.95 -3.88
CA VAL A 508 -24.36 -29.52 -3.67
C VAL A 508 -22.96 -29.17 -4.12
N GLY A 509 -22.83 -28.19 -5.01
CA GLY A 509 -21.57 -27.63 -5.43
C GLY A 509 -21.47 -27.44 -6.94
N GLY A 510 -20.28 -27.07 -7.41
CA GLY A 510 -20.04 -26.82 -8.84
C GLY A 510 -20.47 -25.41 -9.30
N ASN A 511 -20.00 -25.06 -10.49
CA ASN A 511 -20.15 -23.80 -11.21
C ASN A 511 -20.86 -24.02 -12.56
N GLU A 512 -21.22 -22.95 -13.27
CA GLU A 512 -22.03 -23.02 -14.50
C GLU A 512 -21.48 -24.01 -15.54
N ARG A 513 -20.17 -24.22 -15.58
CA ARG A 513 -19.53 -25.15 -16.51
C ARG A 513 -19.75 -26.61 -16.12
N GLN A 514 -19.81 -26.90 -14.82
CA GLN A 514 -20.20 -28.23 -14.31
C GLN A 514 -21.69 -28.54 -14.47
N ARG A 515 -22.50 -27.59 -14.95
CA ARG A 515 -23.87 -27.86 -15.39
C ARG A 515 -23.94 -28.94 -16.47
N ARG A 516 -22.85 -29.16 -17.22
CA ARG A 516 -22.69 -30.30 -18.16
C ARG A 516 -22.82 -31.68 -17.50
N HIS A 517 -22.66 -31.77 -16.18
CA HIS A 517 -22.82 -33.00 -15.41
C HIS A 517 -24.25 -33.21 -14.90
N HIS A 518 -25.14 -32.20 -14.96
CA HIS A 518 -26.55 -32.36 -14.58
C HIS A 518 -27.25 -33.46 -15.39
N PRO A 519 -27.13 -33.52 -16.74
CA PRO A 519 -27.74 -34.60 -17.50
C PRO A 519 -27.22 -35.98 -17.12
N LYS A 520 -25.96 -36.08 -16.66
CA LYS A 520 -25.39 -37.34 -16.17
C LYS A 520 -26.02 -37.76 -14.84
N LEU A 521 -26.26 -36.81 -13.93
CA LEU A 521 -26.98 -37.08 -12.68
C LEU A 521 -28.44 -37.45 -12.96
N GLU A 522 -29.12 -36.77 -13.88
CA GLU A 522 -30.49 -37.09 -14.28
C GLU A 522 -30.59 -38.49 -14.90
N ALA A 523 -29.65 -38.84 -15.78
CA ALA A 523 -29.57 -40.18 -16.36
C ALA A 523 -29.35 -41.24 -15.28
N LEU A 524 -28.43 -40.99 -14.33
CA LEU A 524 -28.18 -41.88 -13.19
C LEU A 524 -29.41 -42.01 -12.28
N ALA A 525 -30.11 -40.90 -12.02
CA ALA A 525 -31.33 -40.86 -11.24
C ALA A 525 -32.45 -41.70 -11.88
N ALA A 526 -32.61 -41.59 -13.20
CA ALA A 526 -33.54 -42.41 -13.97
C ALA A 526 -33.16 -43.90 -13.96
N GLU A 527 -31.86 -44.21 -14.10
CA GLU A 527 -31.33 -45.57 -14.11
C GLU A 527 -31.49 -46.26 -12.74
N TRP A 528 -31.11 -45.56 -11.66
CA TRP A 528 -31.13 -46.12 -10.31
C TRP A 528 -32.49 -45.98 -9.62
N GLY A 529 -33.35 -45.09 -10.09
CA GLY A 529 -34.71 -44.90 -9.59
C GLY A 529 -34.83 -44.00 -8.35
N PHE A 530 -34.05 -42.92 -8.30
CA PHE A 530 -34.16 -41.88 -7.26
C PHE A 530 -34.53 -40.51 -7.87
N ASP A 531 -34.95 -39.57 -7.03
CA ASP A 531 -35.15 -38.17 -7.44
C ASP A 531 -33.88 -37.37 -7.09
N GLY A 532 -33.17 -36.86 -8.09
CA GLY A 532 -31.92 -36.11 -7.90
C GLY A 532 -32.09 -34.61 -8.11
N GLU A 533 -31.56 -33.80 -7.20
CA GLU A 533 -31.38 -32.35 -7.37
C GLU A 533 -29.90 -31.99 -7.29
N TRP A 534 -29.42 -31.15 -8.22
CA TRP A 534 -28.09 -30.56 -8.15
C TRP A 534 -28.19 -29.06 -7.83
N LEU A 535 -27.78 -28.71 -6.62
CA LEU A 535 -27.77 -27.34 -6.10
C LEU A 535 -26.40 -26.68 -6.35
N MET A 536 -26.35 -25.74 -7.27
CA MET A 536 -25.14 -24.99 -7.62
C MET A 536 -24.76 -24.01 -6.51
N ALA A 537 -23.48 -24.02 -6.10
CA ALA A 537 -23.01 -23.19 -4.99
C ALA A 537 -22.24 -21.93 -5.44
N ASN A 538 -21.62 -21.94 -6.62
CA ASN A 538 -20.57 -20.98 -7.01
C ASN A 538 -21.03 -19.53 -7.29
N TYR A 539 -22.32 -19.21 -7.15
CA TYR A 539 -22.88 -17.87 -7.42
C TYR A 539 -23.77 -17.35 -6.29
N CYS A 540 -23.85 -18.07 -5.18
CA CYS A 540 -24.69 -17.72 -4.05
C CYS A 540 -23.80 -17.52 -2.82
N SER A 541 -24.14 -16.55 -1.97
CA SER A 541 -23.45 -16.43 -0.69
C SER A 541 -23.58 -17.75 0.09
N PRO A 542 -22.57 -18.17 0.85
CA PRO A 542 -22.61 -19.41 1.64
C PRO A 542 -23.90 -19.55 2.46
N GLN A 543 -24.36 -18.45 3.07
CA GLN A 543 -25.59 -18.43 3.87
C GLN A 543 -26.85 -18.75 3.06
N LYS A 544 -26.94 -18.30 1.79
CA LYS A 544 -28.06 -18.64 0.91
C LYS A 544 -28.04 -20.12 0.52
N VAL A 545 -26.86 -20.66 0.23
CA VAL A 545 -26.69 -22.09 -0.10
C VAL A 545 -27.07 -22.94 1.11
N VAL A 546 -26.55 -22.61 2.30
CA VAL A 546 -26.88 -23.28 3.57
C VAL A 546 -28.38 -23.21 3.86
N SER A 547 -29.01 -22.04 3.64
CA SER A 547 -30.46 -21.89 3.80
C SER A 547 -31.25 -22.75 2.82
N ALA A 548 -30.80 -22.86 1.56
CA ALA A 548 -31.43 -23.74 0.58
C ALA A 548 -31.28 -25.21 0.98
N ILE A 549 -30.11 -25.63 1.45
CA ILE A 549 -29.90 -27.00 1.98
C ILE A 549 -30.85 -27.28 3.15
N ALA A 550 -30.97 -26.34 4.10
CA ALA A 550 -31.89 -26.46 5.24
C ALA A 550 -33.34 -26.65 4.78
N ASP A 551 -33.79 -25.86 3.80
CA ASP A 551 -35.11 -25.99 3.19
C ASP A 551 -35.31 -27.37 2.53
N ARG A 552 -34.34 -27.86 1.77
CA ARG A 552 -34.41 -29.20 1.14
C ARG A 552 -34.46 -30.33 2.16
N LEU A 553 -33.69 -30.23 3.24
CA LEU A 553 -33.74 -31.19 4.35
C LEU A 553 -35.12 -31.22 5.01
N GLN A 554 -35.76 -30.05 5.20
CA GLN A 554 -37.14 -29.96 5.72
C GLN A 554 -38.16 -30.59 4.77
N HIS A 555 -37.90 -30.58 3.46
CA HIS A 555 -38.74 -31.17 2.43
C HIS A 555 -38.39 -32.63 2.08
N GLY A 556 -37.64 -33.32 2.96
CA GLY A 556 -37.44 -34.77 2.90
C GLY A 556 -36.37 -35.23 1.91
N VAL A 557 -35.24 -34.54 1.85
CA VAL A 557 -34.01 -35.09 1.25
C VAL A 557 -33.47 -36.22 2.13
N ASP A 558 -33.09 -37.34 1.51
CA ASP A 558 -32.65 -38.56 2.21
C ASP A 558 -31.13 -38.75 2.17
N VAL A 559 -30.45 -38.11 1.22
CA VAL A 559 -28.98 -38.15 1.08
C VAL A 559 -28.48 -36.79 0.61
N VAL A 560 -27.41 -36.29 1.23
CA VAL A 560 -26.71 -35.06 0.80
C VAL A 560 -25.27 -35.39 0.41
N VAL A 561 -24.88 -35.02 -0.81
CA VAL A 561 -23.48 -35.11 -1.25
C VAL A 561 -22.94 -33.71 -1.51
N LEU A 562 -21.87 -33.34 -0.80
CA LEU A 562 -21.21 -32.05 -0.98
C LEU A 562 -19.98 -32.23 -1.87
N LEU A 563 -19.84 -31.46 -2.94
CA LEU A 563 -18.60 -31.45 -3.71
C LEU A 563 -17.52 -30.68 -2.94
N HIS A 564 -16.27 -31.14 -3.02
CA HIS A 564 -15.13 -30.53 -2.31
C HIS A 564 -14.83 -29.07 -2.68
N TRP A 565 -15.39 -28.56 -3.78
CA TRP A 565 -15.26 -27.16 -4.20
C TRP A 565 -16.11 -26.18 -3.38
N ASN A 566 -16.98 -26.65 -2.50
CA ASN A 566 -17.75 -25.77 -1.65
C ASN A 566 -16.83 -25.03 -0.67
N ARG A 567 -17.15 -23.76 -0.42
CA ARG A 567 -16.50 -22.98 0.63
C ARG A 567 -16.69 -23.65 2.00
N HIS A 568 -15.75 -23.43 2.92
CA HIS A 568 -15.82 -24.03 4.26
C HIS A 568 -17.07 -23.55 5.02
N GLU A 569 -17.44 -22.28 4.83
CA GLU A 569 -18.63 -21.62 5.35
C GLU A 569 -19.94 -22.23 4.83
N THR A 570 -19.89 -23.02 3.77
CA THR A 570 -21.03 -23.83 3.28
C THR A 570 -20.93 -25.25 3.79
N THR A 571 -19.74 -25.86 3.70
CA THR A 571 -19.53 -27.30 3.93
C THR A 571 -19.83 -27.71 5.38
N GLU A 572 -19.21 -27.04 6.36
CA GLU A 572 -19.41 -27.41 7.78
C GLU A 572 -20.86 -27.21 8.24
N PRO A 573 -21.51 -26.04 7.99
CA PRO A 573 -22.91 -25.88 8.37
C PRO A 573 -23.84 -26.86 7.66
N ALA A 574 -23.57 -27.21 6.40
CA ALA A 574 -24.38 -28.19 5.68
C ALA A 574 -24.28 -29.60 6.30
N LEU A 575 -23.07 -30.05 6.65
CA LEU A 575 -22.86 -31.31 7.35
C LEU A 575 -23.52 -31.32 8.73
N GLU A 576 -23.46 -30.21 9.47
CA GLU A 576 -24.12 -30.08 10.76
C GLU A 576 -25.66 -30.14 10.62
N LEU A 577 -26.23 -29.43 9.64
CA LEU A 577 -27.68 -29.47 9.37
C LEU A 577 -28.14 -30.88 9.00
N ALA A 578 -27.40 -31.58 8.12
CA ALA A 578 -27.72 -32.95 7.74
C ALA A 578 -27.66 -33.89 8.95
N ARG A 579 -26.64 -33.75 9.81
CA ARG A 579 -26.51 -34.52 11.06
C ARG A 579 -27.70 -34.29 12.00
N ARG A 580 -28.15 -33.04 12.16
CA ARG A 580 -29.34 -32.70 12.98
C ARG A 580 -30.62 -33.29 12.41
N ALA A 581 -30.71 -33.39 11.09
CA ALA A 581 -31.83 -34.02 10.39
C ALA A 581 -31.72 -35.57 10.33
N SER A 582 -30.65 -36.16 10.88
CA SER A 582 -30.32 -37.59 10.73
C SER A 582 -30.24 -38.06 9.27
N VAL A 583 -29.82 -37.16 8.37
CA VAL A 583 -29.63 -37.43 6.95
C VAL A 583 -28.15 -37.72 6.67
N PRO A 584 -27.78 -38.85 6.05
CA PRO A 584 -26.42 -39.11 5.63
C PRO A 584 -25.88 -38.01 4.73
N ALA A 585 -24.73 -37.45 5.12
CA ALA A 585 -24.02 -36.46 4.32
C ALA A 585 -22.50 -36.69 4.32
N ARG A 586 -21.88 -36.46 3.17
CA ARG A 586 -20.42 -36.57 2.98
C ARG A 586 -19.92 -35.58 1.93
N THR A 587 -18.70 -35.10 2.12
CA THR A 587 -17.96 -34.37 1.08
C THR A 587 -17.21 -35.34 0.17
N VAL A 588 -17.37 -35.19 -1.15
CA VAL A 588 -16.68 -36.00 -2.17
C VAL A 588 -15.59 -35.18 -2.89
N HIS A 589 -14.39 -35.75 -2.98
CA HIS A 589 -13.31 -35.24 -3.82
C HIS A 589 -13.62 -35.59 -5.28
N TYR A 590 -14.48 -34.79 -5.88
CA TYR A 590 -14.90 -34.93 -7.26
C TYR A 590 -13.71 -34.78 -8.21
N ALA A 591 -13.15 -35.91 -8.63
CA ALA A 591 -12.16 -36.01 -9.69
C ALA A 591 -12.73 -36.80 -10.89
N GLY A 592 -14.04 -36.73 -11.09
CA GLY A 592 -14.77 -37.40 -12.16
C GLY A 592 -16.16 -37.91 -11.72
N PHE A 593 -17.01 -38.27 -12.68
CA PHE A 593 -18.41 -38.62 -12.39
C PHE A 593 -18.53 -39.95 -11.62
N THR A 594 -17.59 -40.88 -11.81
CA THR A 594 -17.61 -42.18 -11.10
C THR A 594 -17.33 -42.00 -9.61
N SER A 595 -16.57 -40.97 -9.23
CA SER A 595 -16.35 -40.61 -7.81
C SER A 595 -17.68 -40.28 -7.11
N LEU A 596 -18.58 -39.58 -7.82
CA LEU A 596 -19.92 -39.28 -7.31
C LEU A 596 -20.77 -40.54 -7.17
N GLN A 597 -20.72 -41.46 -8.14
CA GLN A 597 -21.48 -42.72 -8.09
C GLN A 597 -21.08 -43.59 -6.89
N VAL A 598 -19.78 -43.73 -6.62
CA VAL A 598 -19.29 -44.50 -5.47
C VAL A 598 -19.71 -43.85 -4.16
N CYS A 599 -19.55 -42.53 -4.03
CA CYS A 599 -20.01 -41.81 -2.84
C CYS A 599 -21.52 -41.98 -2.62
N LEU A 600 -22.33 -41.93 -3.69
CA LEU A 600 -23.78 -42.12 -3.61
C LEU A 600 -24.13 -43.53 -3.13
N LEU A 601 -23.47 -44.57 -3.68
CA LEU A 601 -23.69 -45.94 -3.28
C LEU A 601 -23.46 -46.13 -1.76
N GLU A 602 -22.35 -45.61 -1.25
CA GLU A 602 -22.04 -45.65 0.19
C GLU A 602 -23.08 -44.90 1.04
N MET A 603 -23.53 -43.72 0.60
CA MET A 603 -24.54 -42.95 1.34
C MET A 603 -25.90 -43.65 1.35
N LEU A 604 -26.29 -44.29 0.25
CA LEU A 604 -27.52 -45.09 0.18
C LEU A 604 -27.46 -46.27 1.15
N GLU A 605 -26.32 -46.97 1.23
CA GLU A 605 -26.14 -48.07 2.18
C GLU A 605 -26.25 -47.61 3.64
N ARG A 606 -25.68 -46.44 3.97
CA ARG A 606 -25.83 -45.83 5.30
C ARG A 606 -27.27 -45.45 5.60
N ALA A 607 -27.98 -44.87 4.63
CA ALA A 607 -29.39 -44.49 4.78
C ALA A 607 -30.28 -45.71 5.06
N ILE A 608 -30.07 -46.82 4.33
CA ILE A 608 -30.79 -48.08 4.54
C ILE A 608 -30.51 -48.62 5.96
N GLY A 609 -29.24 -48.62 6.39
CA GLY A 609 -28.86 -49.08 7.73
C GLY A 609 -29.50 -48.27 8.85
N GLN A 610 -29.62 -46.95 8.69
CA GLN A 610 -30.31 -46.08 9.66
C GLN A 610 -31.81 -46.36 9.73
N GLY A 611 -32.48 -46.51 8.57
CA GLY A 611 -33.90 -46.84 8.52
C GLY A 611 -34.23 -48.17 9.19
N ALA A 612 -33.37 -49.19 9.03
CA ALA A 612 -33.53 -50.48 9.71
C ALA A 612 -33.42 -50.35 11.24
N ALA A 613 -32.44 -49.57 11.74
CA ALA A 613 -32.24 -49.35 13.18
C ALA A 613 -33.43 -48.60 13.83
N GLU A 614 -33.99 -47.60 13.15
CA GLU A 614 -35.17 -46.88 13.63
C GLU A 614 -36.43 -47.78 13.68
N GLN A 615 -36.60 -48.67 12.70
CA GLN A 615 -37.71 -49.62 12.69
C GLN A 615 -37.60 -50.67 13.80
N GLU A 616 -36.39 -51.15 14.14
CA GLU A 616 -36.18 -52.05 15.28
C GLU A 616 -36.48 -51.37 16.62
N LEU A 617 -36.06 -50.11 16.79
CA LEU A 617 -36.38 -49.30 17.98
C LEU A 617 -37.90 -49.06 18.11
N ALA A 618 -38.58 -48.73 17.01
CA ALA A 618 -40.03 -48.53 16.99
C ALA A 618 -40.83 -49.84 17.22
N GLY A 619 -40.32 -50.97 16.73
CA GLY A 619 -40.87 -52.31 16.96
C GLY A 619 -40.74 -52.76 18.42
N SER A 620 -39.59 -52.50 19.04
CA SER A 620 -39.32 -52.80 20.45
C SER A 620 -40.21 -51.96 21.40
N ALA A 621 -40.46 -50.69 21.08
CA ALA A 621 -41.34 -49.82 21.86
C ALA A 621 -42.82 -50.24 21.84
N LYS A 622 -43.29 -50.90 20.78
CA LYS A 622 -44.66 -51.44 20.69
C LYS A 622 -44.84 -52.80 21.39
N GLY A 623 -43.75 -53.55 21.62
CA GLY A 623 -43.79 -54.85 22.30
C GLY A 623 -43.86 -54.80 23.84
N GLY A 624 -43.62 -53.65 24.47
CA GLY A 624 -43.51 -53.51 25.93
C GLY A 624 -44.82 -53.27 26.72
N ARG A 625 -45.96 -53.02 26.05
CA ARG A 625 -47.26 -52.82 26.74
C ARG A 625 -48.05 -54.13 26.82
N GLY A 626 -47.65 -55.03 27.71
CA GLY A 626 -48.45 -56.23 27.92
C GLY A 626 -47.90 -57.25 28.91
N LYS A 627 -47.77 -56.90 30.20
CA LYS A 627 -48.07 -57.76 31.35
C LYS A 627 -47.64 -57.12 32.68
N GLY A 628 -48.60 -56.53 33.39
CA GLY A 628 -48.58 -56.31 34.84
C GLY A 628 -50.02 -56.24 35.32
N ARG A 629 -50.61 -57.40 35.66
CA ARG A 629 -51.19 -57.79 36.98
C ARG A 629 -52.12 -56.72 37.59
N ARG A 630 -53.43 -56.99 37.64
CA ARG A 630 -54.16 -57.65 38.76
C ARG A 630 -53.87 -57.00 40.11
#